data_AF-A0A7C7R5D8-F1
#
_entry.id   AF-A0A7C7R5D8-F1
#
_cell.length_a   1.000
_cell.length_b   1.000
_cell.length_c   1.000
_cell.angle_alpha   90.00
_cell.angle_beta   90.00
_cell.angle_gamma   90.00
#
_symmetry.space_group_name_H-M   'P 1'
#
loop_
_entity.id
_entity.type
_entity.pdbx_description
1 polymer ?
#
loop_
_entity_poly.entity_id
_entity_poly.type
_entity_poly.pdbx_seq_one_letter_code
_entity_poly.pdbx_strand_id
1 'polypeptide(L)'
;MFEQLQPAPPDAILGLTEAFRKDSRPEKINLTVGVYKDASGKTPILNCVKEAEKRLLETESSKSYLGIDGIPQYGQLVRELLWGPEHEIVTSGRAVTLQTPGGTGATVAAGGLSLRARRVAGFTR
;
A
#
# COMPACT_ATOMS: atom_id res chain seq x y z
N MET A 1 -32.14 15.15 -0.98
CA MET A 1 -31.25 13.96 -1.06
C MET A 1 -29.96 14.11 -0.25
N PHE A 2 -29.27 15.26 -0.31
CA PHE A 2 -28.07 15.53 0.50
C PHE A 2 -28.31 16.54 1.64
N GLU A 3 -29.57 16.89 1.97
CA GLU A 3 -29.86 17.96 2.95
C GLU A 3 -29.34 17.67 4.37
N GLN A 4 -29.06 16.41 4.70
CA GLN A 4 -28.57 15.98 6.02
C GLN A 4 -27.09 15.56 6.02
N LEU A 5 -26.39 15.70 4.89
CA LEU A 5 -25.01 15.27 4.79
C LEU A 5 -24.13 16.26 5.58
N GLN A 6 -23.66 15.84 6.76
CA GLN A 6 -22.71 16.63 7.52
C GLN A 6 -21.28 16.45 6.98
N PRO A 7 -20.48 17.52 6.91
CA PRO A 7 -19.08 17.42 6.54
C PRO A 7 -18.34 16.47 7.48
N ALA A 8 -17.52 15.58 6.91
CA ALA A 8 -16.63 14.76 7.71
C ALA A 8 -15.60 15.66 8.42
N PRO A 9 -15.15 15.27 9.63
CA PRO A 9 -14.08 15.98 10.31
C PRO A 9 -12.83 16.09 9.41
N PRO A 10 -12.15 17.24 9.39
CA PRO A 10 -10.92 17.40 8.61
C PRO A 10 -9.84 16.46 9.13
N ASP A 11 -9.13 15.81 8.21
CA ASP A 11 -7.98 14.97 8.54
C ASP A 11 -6.84 15.83 9.09
N ALA A 12 -6.35 15.48 10.28
CA ALA A 12 -5.34 16.26 11.01
C ALA A 12 -4.01 16.40 10.24
N ILE A 13 -3.68 15.46 9.35
CA ILE A 13 -2.45 15.47 8.55
C ILE A 13 -2.62 16.29 7.27
N LEU A 14 -3.80 16.21 6.63
CA LEU A 14 -4.08 16.96 5.40
C LEU A 14 -4.12 18.47 5.65
N GLY A 15 -4.70 18.91 6.78
CA GLY A 15 -4.74 20.32 7.15
C GLY A 15 -3.34 20.95 7.33
N LEU A 16 -2.39 20.19 7.88
CA LEU A 16 -1.01 20.63 8.06
C LEU A 16 -0.28 20.82 6.72
N THR A 17 -0.57 19.98 5.72
CA THR A 17 0.00 20.12 4.38
C THR A 17 -0.51 21.38 3.68
N GLU A 18 -1.78 21.73 3.86
CA GLU A 18 -2.35 22.96 3.31
C GLU A 18 -1.75 24.21 3.97
N ALA A 19 -1.63 24.20 5.30
CA ALA A 19 -0.97 25.27 6.04
C ALA A 19 0.49 25.45 5.58
N PHE A 20 1.23 24.35 5.42
CA PHE A 20 2.59 24.38 4.88
C PHE A 20 2.64 24.98 3.47
N ARG A 21 1.68 24.67 2.59
CA ARG A 21 1.64 25.23 1.22
C ARG A 21 1.37 26.73 1.21
N LYS A 22 0.50 27.23 2.09
CA LYS A 22 0.13 28.66 2.19
C LYS A 22 1.23 29.53 2.81
N ASP A 23 2.14 28.94 3.56
CA ASP A 23 3.28 29.65 4.15
C ASP A 23 4.25 30.16 3.07
N SER A 24 4.55 31.45 3.04
CA SER A 24 5.43 32.07 2.04
C SER A 24 6.92 32.03 2.40
N ARG A 25 7.29 31.58 3.61
CA ARG A 25 8.69 31.53 4.05
C ARG A 25 9.51 30.58 3.18
N PRO A 26 10.65 31.02 2.60
CA PRO A 26 11.44 30.18 1.70
C PRO A 26 12.15 29.03 2.42
N GLU A 27 12.54 29.21 3.68
CA GLU A 27 13.24 28.25 4.53
C GLU A 27 12.32 27.30 5.33
N LYS A 28 11.04 27.18 4.97
CA LYS A 28 10.09 26.29 5.65
C LYS A 28 10.44 24.81 5.42
N ILE A 29 10.29 23.99 6.46
CA ILE A 29 10.56 22.54 6.42
C ILE A 29 9.24 21.78 6.63
N ASN A 30 8.97 20.82 5.74
CA ASN A 30 7.78 19.97 5.84
C ASN A 30 8.15 18.62 6.48
N LEU A 31 7.65 18.36 7.69
CA LEU A 31 7.79 17.09 8.40
C LEU A 31 6.43 16.37 8.60
N THR A 32 5.39 16.80 7.88
CA THR A 32 4.01 16.34 8.12
C THR A 32 3.69 15.05 7.38
N VAL A 33 4.32 14.84 6.21
CA VAL A 33 4.07 13.68 5.35
C VAL A 33 5.24 12.71 5.47
N GLY A 34 4.97 11.48 5.89
CA GLY A 34 5.94 10.38 6.03
C GLY A 34 6.37 9.79 4.69
N VAL A 35 6.91 10.61 3.78
CA VAL A 35 7.46 10.18 2.50
C VAL A 35 8.95 10.48 2.48
N TYR A 36 9.75 9.52 2.02
CA TYR A 36 11.17 9.71 1.86
C TYR A 36 11.47 10.88 0.92
N LYS A 37 12.36 11.77 1.39
CA LYS A 37 12.91 12.88 0.63
C LYS A 37 14.42 12.72 0.52
N ASP A 38 14.96 12.99 -0.66
CA ASP A 38 16.41 13.10 -0.84
C ASP A 38 16.96 14.41 -0.25
N ALA A 39 18.27 14.61 -0.36
CA ALA A 39 18.95 15.82 0.11
C ALA A 39 18.48 17.13 -0.56
N SER A 40 17.77 17.03 -1.69
CA SER A 40 17.17 18.18 -2.39
C SER A 40 15.71 18.44 -1.98
N GLY A 41 15.16 17.67 -1.03
CA GLY A 41 13.77 17.76 -0.59
C GLY A 41 12.77 17.16 -1.58
N LYS A 42 13.23 16.43 -2.59
CA LYS A 42 12.38 15.76 -3.60
C LYS A 42 12.12 14.31 -3.21
N THR A 43 11.02 13.74 -3.71
CA THR A 43 10.75 12.31 -3.56
C THR A 43 11.38 11.59 -4.76
N PRO A 44 12.50 10.88 -4.59
CA PRO A 44 13.17 10.25 -5.71
C PRO A 44 12.42 8.99 -6.16
N ILE A 45 12.48 8.71 -7.46
CA ILE A 45 12.13 7.40 -8.02
C ILE A 45 13.43 6.61 -8.15
N LEU A 46 13.46 5.40 -7.59
CA LEU A 46 14.64 4.54 -7.63
C LEU A 46 14.98 4.13 -9.08
N ASN A 47 16.27 4.01 -9.39
CA ASN A 47 16.71 3.61 -10.74
C ASN A 47 16.17 2.22 -11.14
N CYS A 48 16.07 1.28 -10.20
CA CYS A 48 15.48 -0.03 -10.44
C CYS A 48 13.99 0.04 -10.79
N VAL A 49 13.25 0.99 -10.21
CA VAL A 49 11.84 1.22 -10.53
C VAL A 49 11.70 1.77 -11.96
N LYS A 50 12.49 2.78 -12.32
CA LYS A 50 12.50 3.33 -13.68
C LYS A 50 12.84 2.27 -14.74
N GLU A 51 13.77 1.38 -14.43
CA GLU A 51 14.15 0.29 -15.32
C GLU A 51 13.03 -0.75 -15.47
N ALA A 52 12.35 -1.11 -14.37
CA ALA A 52 11.18 -1.99 -14.42
C ALA A 52 10.03 -1.37 -15.23
N GLU A 53 9.77 -0.07 -15.08
CA GLU A 53 8.75 0.66 -15.85
C GLU A 53 9.02 0.59 -17.36
N LYS A 54 10.27 0.78 -17.80
CA LYS A 54 10.64 0.66 -19.22
C LYS A 54 10.39 -0.74 -19.75
N ARG A 55 10.81 -1.77 -19.01
CA ARG A 55 10.59 -3.17 -19.40
C ARG A 55 9.11 -3.49 -19.52
N LEU A 56 8.29 -3.02 -18.58
CA LEU A 56 6.84 -3.22 -18.64
C LEU A 56 6.25 -2.54 -19.88
N LEU A 57 6.64 -1.29 -20.17
CA LEU A 57 6.19 -0.57 -21.35
C LEU A 57 6.50 -1.31 -22.66
N GLU A 58 7.68 -1.95 -22.74
CA GLU A 58 8.13 -2.67 -23.93
C GLU A 58 7.54 -4.09 -24.06
N THR A 59 7.28 -4.77 -22.93
CA THR A 59 6.98 -6.22 -22.94
C THR A 59 5.53 -6.57 -22.59
N GLU A 60 4.79 -5.68 -21.96
CA GLU A 60 3.43 -5.95 -21.51
C GLU A 60 2.45 -5.99 -22.69
N SER A 61 1.79 -7.13 -22.87
CA SER A 61 0.90 -7.38 -24.01
C SER A 61 -0.58 -7.24 -23.68
N SER A 62 -0.95 -7.14 -22.40
CA SER A 62 -2.34 -7.11 -21.96
C SER A 62 -2.53 -6.34 -20.65
N LYS A 63 -3.73 -5.80 -20.46
CA LYS A 63 -4.21 -5.14 -19.23
C LYS A 63 -5.46 -5.84 -18.66
N SER A 64 -5.61 -7.14 -18.96
CA SER A 64 -6.72 -7.94 -18.46
C SER A 64 -6.77 -7.99 -16.94
N TYR A 65 -7.93 -8.38 -16.41
CA TYR A 65 -8.11 -8.63 -14.98
C TYR A 65 -7.10 -9.64 -14.45
N LEU A 66 -6.59 -9.34 -13.26
CA LEU A 66 -5.80 -10.28 -12.46
C LEU A 66 -6.71 -11.28 -11.75
N GLY A 67 -6.13 -12.37 -11.24
CA GLY A 67 -6.79 -13.23 -10.26
C GLY A 67 -7.18 -12.44 -9.01
N ILE A 68 -8.11 -12.99 -8.22
CA ILE A 68 -8.58 -12.37 -6.96
C ILE A 68 -7.43 -12.14 -5.98
N ASP A 69 -6.47 -13.07 -5.98
CA ASP A 69 -5.24 -13.09 -5.21
C ASP A 69 -4.10 -12.24 -5.81
N GLY A 70 -4.26 -11.77 -7.05
CA GLY A 70 -3.29 -10.96 -7.77
C GLY A 70 -2.39 -11.78 -8.69
N ILE A 71 -1.15 -11.31 -8.88
CA ILE A 71 -0.15 -12.00 -9.72
C ILE A 71 0.56 -13.08 -8.88
N PRO A 72 0.52 -14.38 -9.25
CA PRO A 72 1.13 -15.45 -8.45
C PRO A 72 2.63 -15.25 -8.19
N GLN A 73 3.38 -14.80 -9.19
CA GLN A 73 4.81 -14.52 -9.09
C GLN A 73 5.09 -13.36 -8.13
N TYR A 74 4.22 -12.33 -8.10
CA TYR A 74 4.33 -11.26 -7.10
C TYR A 74 4.15 -11.82 -5.69
N GLY A 75 3.15 -12.68 -5.50
CA GLY A 75 2.90 -13.33 -4.21
C GLY A 75 4.05 -14.21 -3.72
N GLN A 76 4.76 -14.89 -4.63
CA GLN A 76 5.98 -15.64 -4.33
C GLN A 76 7.14 -14.71 -3.93
N LEU A 77 7.49 -13.75 -4.80
CA LEU A 77 8.63 -12.86 -4.58
C LEU A 77 8.48 -12.00 -3.30
N VAL A 78 7.26 -11.58 -2.97
CA VAL A 78 6.99 -10.86 -1.71
C VAL A 78 7.23 -11.76 -0.49
N ARG A 79 6.89 -13.04 -0.54
CA ARG A 79 7.20 -13.97 0.56
C ARG A 79 8.70 -14.15 0.73
N GLU A 80 9.41 -14.36 -0.37
CA GLU A 80 10.87 -14.49 -0.34
C GLU A 80 11.55 -13.20 0.15
N LEU A 81 11.02 -12.03 -0.22
CA LEU A 81 11.53 -10.74 0.27
C LEU A 81 11.33 -10.57 1.79
N LEU A 82 10.18 -10.99 2.33
CA LEU A 82 9.84 -10.80 3.74
C LEU A 82 10.57 -11.77 4.67
N TRP A 83 10.69 -13.04 4.27
CA TRP A 83 11.21 -14.11 5.13
C TRP A 83 12.57 -14.67 4.68
N GLY A 84 12.95 -14.45 3.42
CA GLY A 84 14.07 -15.16 2.78
C GLY A 84 13.59 -16.43 2.06
N PRO A 85 14.24 -16.81 0.94
CA PRO A 85 13.79 -17.94 0.12
C PRO A 85 13.91 -19.30 0.80
N GLU A 86 14.85 -19.44 1.73
CA GLU A 86 15.09 -20.69 2.46
C GLU A 86 14.28 -20.81 3.76
N HIS A 87 13.55 -19.75 4.14
CA HIS A 87 12.79 -19.75 5.38
C HIS A 87 11.67 -20.79 5.32
N GLU A 88 11.50 -21.53 6.41
CA GLU A 88 10.60 -22.68 6.46
C GLU A 88 9.16 -22.32 6.10
N ILE A 89 8.69 -21.12 6.45
CA ILE A 89 7.35 -20.63 6.09
C ILE A 89 7.11 -20.55 4.56
N VAL A 90 8.19 -20.33 3.80
CA VAL A 90 8.19 -20.27 2.33
C VAL A 90 8.30 -21.68 1.77
N THR A 91 9.28 -22.46 2.23
CA THR A 91 9.58 -23.80 1.68
C THR A 91 8.51 -24.85 2.02
N SER A 92 7.84 -24.72 3.17
CA SER A 92 6.74 -25.61 3.58
C SER A 92 5.37 -25.24 3.01
N GLY A 93 5.25 -24.11 2.30
CA GLY A 93 3.98 -23.66 1.71
C GLY A 93 2.94 -23.17 2.73
N ARG A 94 3.34 -22.82 3.96
CA ARG A 94 2.41 -22.36 5.01
C ARG A 94 2.01 -20.89 4.91
N ALA A 95 2.71 -20.09 4.10
CA ALA A 95 2.36 -18.70 3.84
C ALA A 95 1.49 -18.54 2.58
N VAL A 96 0.36 -17.85 2.72
CA VAL A 96 -0.51 -17.42 1.61
C VAL A 96 -0.37 -15.91 1.43
N THR A 97 -0.30 -15.44 0.18
CA THR A 97 -0.18 -14.02 -0.17
C THR A 97 -1.37 -13.57 -1.00
N LEU A 98 -1.89 -12.39 -0.71
CA LEU A 98 -2.90 -11.69 -1.50
C LEU A 98 -2.34 -10.31 -1.85
N GLN A 99 -2.38 -9.94 -3.13
CA GLN A 99 -2.00 -8.60 -3.56
C GLN A 99 -3.09 -7.58 -3.20
N THR A 100 -2.72 -6.46 -2.58
CA THR A 100 -3.66 -5.45 -2.07
C THR A 100 -3.26 -4.04 -2.51
N PRO A 101 -4.19 -3.07 -2.54
CA PRO A 101 -3.87 -1.67 -2.79
C PRO A 101 -3.13 -1.07 -1.58
N GLY A 102 -1.82 -1.24 -1.57
CA GLY A 102 -0.94 -0.80 -0.49
C GLY A 102 -1.21 -1.50 0.85
N GLY A 103 -0.52 -1.02 1.89
CA GLY A 103 -0.62 -1.58 3.24
C GLY A 103 -1.98 -1.36 3.90
N THR A 104 -2.62 -0.21 3.68
CA THR A 104 -3.97 0.07 4.21
C THR A 104 -4.99 -0.94 3.66
N GLY A 105 -4.92 -1.25 2.36
CA GLY A 105 -5.75 -2.29 1.75
C GLY A 105 -5.51 -3.66 2.37
N ALA A 106 -4.26 -4.00 2.69
CA ALA A 106 -3.91 -5.25 3.38
C ALA A 106 -4.57 -5.34 4.75
N THR A 107 -4.50 -4.28 5.56
CA THR A 107 -5.12 -4.25 6.89
C THR A 107 -6.64 -4.39 6.82
N VAL A 108 -7.29 -3.74 5.86
CA VAL A 108 -8.75 -3.87 5.64
C VAL A 108 -9.11 -5.30 5.25
N ALA A 109 -8.39 -5.90 4.30
CA ALA A 109 -8.63 -7.27 3.87
C ALA A 109 -8.44 -8.27 5.02
N ALA A 110 -7.35 -8.13 5.79
CA ALA A 110 -7.07 -8.97 6.95
C ALA A 110 -8.11 -8.82 8.06
N GLY A 111 -8.56 -7.59 8.34
CA GLY A 111 -9.63 -7.31 9.30
C GLY A 111 -10.96 -7.95 8.86
N GLY A 112 -11.32 -7.81 7.58
CA GLY A 112 -12.50 -8.44 6.99
C GLY A 112 -12.46 -9.97 7.08
N LEU A 113 -11.32 -10.58 6.77
CA LEU A 113 -11.10 -12.02 6.91
C LEU A 113 -11.25 -12.47 8.36
N SER A 114 -10.65 -11.76 9.30
CA SER A 114 -10.71 -12.08 10.74
C SER A 114 -12.14 -12.06 11.27
N LEU A 115 -12.94 -11.07 10.87
CA LEU A 115 -14.36 -10.98 11.25
C LEU A 115 -15.19 -12.13 10.66
N ARG A 116 -14.91 -12.53 9.41
CA ARG A 116 -15.60 -13.66 8.76
C ARG A 116 -15.22 -15.00 9.40
N ALA A 117 -13.94 -15.22 9.66
CA ALA A 117 -13.46 -16.43 10.33
C ALA A 117 -14.11 -16.62 11.72
N ARG A 118 -14.23 -15.54 12.50
CA ARG A 118 -14.92 -15.56 13.81
C ARG A 118 -16.40 -15.94 13.71
N ARG A 119 -17.11 -15.42 12.70
CA ARG A 119 -18.52 -15.77 12.45
C ARG A 119 -18.69 -17.25 12.11
N VAL A 120 -17.80 -17.80 11.28
CA VAL A 120 -17.83 -19.23 10.92
C VAL A 120 -17.48 -20.12 12.11
N ALA A 121 -16.58 -19.67 12.99
CA ALA A 121 -16.16 -20.39 14.18
C ALA A 121 -17.11 -20.27 15.39
N GLY A 122 -18.26 -19.58 15.25
CA GLY A 122 -19.25 -19.45 16.33
C GLY A 122 -18.83 -18.57 17.51
N PHE A 123 -17.76 -17.77 17.37
CA PHE A 123 -17.34 -16.81 18.40
C PHE A 123 -18.23 -15.55 18.32
N THR A 124 -19.28 -15.50 19.15
CA THR A 124 -20.00 -14.24 19.45
C THR A 124 -19.22 -13.40 20.46
N ARG A 125 -19.36 -12.07 20.35
CA ARG A 125 -18.72 -11.07 21.21
C ARG A 125 -18.89 -11.36 22.70
#